data_AF-A0A4Q5XD43-F1
#
_entry.id   AF-A0A4Q5XD43-F1
#
_cell.length_a   1.000
_cell.length_b   1.000
_cell.length_c   1.000
_cell.angle_alpha   90.00
_cell.angle_beta   90.00
_cell.angle_gamma   90.00
#
_symmetry.space_group_name_H-M   'P 1'
#
loop_
_entity.id
_entity.type
_entity.pdbx_description
1 polymer ?
#
loop_
_entity_poly.entity_id
_entity_poly.type
_entity_poly.pdbx_seq_one_letter_code
_entity_poly.pdbx_strand_id
1 'polypeptide(L)'
;MKRSSGLVIALGILVSGVIGILVGLKVYLPRYIQKRVVAEAAARGIELTPGEVGFGWQWVQLTGATAKLAGAPGFEAKLGLVDVQLKSFEPSTVQLSDVRVGVSGSLPRVLLELGEWAKNHPEAFEAPVVASRVHVQVAEQAASAPWLELSGGFLTRTVVGAAFSAESCKLSGFELGKVGAGFTMTGGDVSIGFGDQATQAAPLRLDASVDVKGAGKLRIVLTPTKLGLLGKGLGIPLPLPEVIVSSEVDLVLPANVLDGGEVTGTLKSALKGFVPPHPPELDGFVFGDLTTFDTKLHVDGKRERVTLTDSKVRAARFELNGDGSVLRRGTDAELSMLLKGTLPCDALAGAAVESRLGQLLGRASGKQGKRTALAVVRGEVSVDVGIQASAQDLANAKLTQKIGVGCGLRPLSLNELIALTPNEKELRAIGDEVGKKVEAIGKDLGLPPVPTSLTIPIPPLPQLTLPPPPKQKDLAAPASSR
;
A
#
# COMPACT_ATOMS: atom_id res chain seq x y z
N MET A 1 3.80 100.02 8.71
CA MET A 1 4.16 98.61 9.00
C MET A 1 3.09 98.00 9.91
N LYS A 2 2.06 97.33 9.37
CA LYS A 2 0.98 96.64 10.13
C LYS A 2 0.24 95.63 9.24
N ARG A 3 0.99 94.74 8.57
CA ARG A 3 0.42 93.69 7.68
C ARG A 3 0.97 92.27 7.91
N SER A 4 1.83 92.05 8.91
CA SER A 4 2.46 90.74 9.14
C SER A 4 1.70 89.83 10.13
N SER A 5 0.78 90.35 10.94
CA SER A 5 0.13 89.55 12.01
C SER A 5 -0.94 88.58 11.51
N GLY A 6 -1.64 88.88 10.41
CA GLY A 6 -2.68 87.99 9.85
C GLY A 6 -2.13 86.75 9.14
N LEU A 7 -0.94 86.87 8.54
CA LEU A 7 -0.30 85.77 7.81
C LEU A 7 0.23 84.68 8.77
N VAL A 8 0.72 85.08 9.94
CA VAL A 8 1.25 84.15 10.96
C VAL A 8 0.11 83.32 11.59
N ILE A 9 -1.06 83.91 11.80
CA ILE A 9 -2.23 83.22 12.36
C ILE A 9 -2.81 82.22 11.34
N ALA A 10 -2.93 82.61 10.07
CA ALA A 10 -3.38 81.73 9.00
C ALA A 10 -2.43 80.54 8.77
N LEU A 11 -1.10 80.78 8.83
CA LEU A 11 -0.10 79.72 8.73
C LEU A 11 -0.13 78.78 9.93
N GLY A 12 -0.36 79.31 11.15
CA GLY A 12 -0.48 78.51 12.37
C GLY A 12 -1.67 77.55 12.36
N ILE A 13 -2.82 77.98 11.82
CA ILE A 13 -4.03 77.15 11.68
C ILE A 13 -3.85 76.08 10.59
N LEU A 14 -3.16 76.42 9.50
CA LEU A 14 -2.92 75.48 8.40
C LEU A 14 -1.90 74.40 8.82
N VAL A 15 -0.84 74.79 9.54
CA VAL A 15 0.13 73.84 10.09
C VAL A 15 -0.49 72.97 11.20
N SER A 16 -1.32 73.52 12.09
CA SER A 16 -1.99 72.72 13.12
C SER A 16 -3.03 71.77 12.53
N GLY A 17 -3.74 72.18 11.48
CA GLY A 17 -4.66 71.33 10.72
C GLY A 17 -3.94 70.18 10.01
N VAL A 18 -2.80 70.45 9.37
CA VAL A 18 -1.97 69.41 8.73
C VAL A 18 -1.39 68.46 9.77
N ILE A 19 -0.91 68.95 10.92
CA ILE A 19 -0.43 68.10 12.02
C ILE A 19 -1.58 67.25 12.59
N GLY A 20 -2.76 67.83 12.81
CA GLY A 20 -3.95 67.10 13.27
C GLY A 20 -4.39 66.00 12.30
N ILE A 21 -4.37 66.28 11.00
CA ILE A 21 -4.65 65.28 9.95
C ILE A 21 -3.57 64.19 9.93
N LEU A 22 -2.29 64.55 10.00
CA LEU A 22 -1.19 63.58 10.02
C LEU A 22 -1.20 62.70 11.28
N VAL A 23 -1.53 63.26 12.44
CA VAL A 23 -1.70 62.52 13.70
C VAL A 23 -2.94 61.65 13.65
N GLY A 24 -4.07 62.16 13.15
CA GLY A 24 -5.29 61.40 12.93
C GLY A 24 -5.07 60.23 11.98
N LEU A 25 -4.37 60.44 10.87
CA LEU A 25 -3.98 59.38 9.92
C LEU A 25 -3.10 58.35 10.61
N LYS A 26 -2.08 58.77 11.37
CA LYS A 26 -1.17 57.86 12.08
C LYS A 26 -1.89 57.00 13.14
N VAL A 27 -2.97 57.48 13.74
CA VAL A 27 -3.69 56.75 14.81
C VAL A 27 -4.83 55.89 14.26
N TYR A 28 -5.61 56.39 13.29
CA TYR A 28 -6.80 55.70 12.80
C TYR A 28 -6.51 54.73 11.65
N LEU A 29 -5.58 55.07 10.76
CA LEU A 29 -5.28 54.28 9.57
C LEU A 29 -4.76 52.86 9.90
N PRO A 30 -3.86 52.65 10.90
CA PRO A 30 -3.43 51.30 11.27
C PRO A 30 -4.60 50.42 11.73
N ARG A 31 -5.51 50.97 12.55
CA ARG A 31 -6.69 50.23 13.03
C ARG A 31 -7.67 49.90 11.90
N TYR A 32 -7.83 50.81 10.94
CA TYR A 32 -8.66 50.57 9.78
C TYR A 32 -8.09 49.45 8.89
N ILE A 33 -6.79 49.50 8.59
CA ILE A 33 -6.10 48.47 7.79
C ILE A 33 -6.14 47.13 8.51
N GLN A 34 -5.86 47.10 9.81
CA GLN A 34 -5.95 45.89 10.63
C GLN A 34 -7.35 45.25 10.55
N LYS A 35 -8.42 46.05 10.72
CA LYS A 35 -9.80 45.56 10.59
C LYS A 35 -10.09 45.03 9.19
N ARG A 36 -9.60 45.70 8.14
CA ARG A 36 -9.81 45.28 6.76
C ARG A 36 -9.09 43.97 6.46
N VAL A 37 -7.85 43.81 6.92
CA VAL A 37 -7.07 42.58 6.79
C VAL A 37 -7.75 41.41 7.49
N VAL A 38 -8.23 41.61 8.72
CA VAL A 38 -8.98 40.57 9.47
C VAL A 38 -10.30 40.23 8.77
N ALA A 39 -11.03 41.23 8.27
CA ALA A 39 -12.28 40.99 7.54
C ALA A 39 -12.05 40.23 6.23
N GLU A 40 -11.00 40.55 5.48
CA GLU A 40 -10.63 39.84 4.25
C GLU A 40 -10.19 38.39 4.53
N ALA A 41 -9.43 38.17 5.61
CA ALA A 41 -9.06 36.82 6.04
C ALA A 41 -10.31 36.00 6.45
N ALA A 42 -11.21 36.60 7.24
CA ALA A 42 -12.44 35.96 7.66
C ALA A 42 -13.37 35.62 6.48
N ALA A 43 -13.42 36.49 5.47
CA ALA A 43 -14.17 36.24 4.24
C ALA A 43 -13.64 35.02 3.44
N ARG A 44 -12.41 34.60 3.70
CA ARG A 44 -11.77 33.40 3.10
C ARG A 44 -11.72 32.23 4.09
N GLY A 45 -12.50 32.27 5.16
CA GLY A 45 -12.54 31.20 6.17
C GLY A 45 -11.31 31.14 7.07
N ILE A 46 -10.57 32.24 7.24
CA ILE A 46 -9.36 32.30 8.06
C ILE A 46 -9.58 33.25 9.24
N GLU A 47 -9.49 32.71 10.46
CA GLU A 47 -9.48 33.48 11.69
C GLU A 47 -8.06 34.00 11.94
N LEU A 48 -7.81 35.25 11.54
CA LEU A 48 -6.51 35.90 11.68
C LEU A 48 -6.45 36.75 12.96
N THR A 49 -5.49 36.47 13.83
CA THR A 49 -5.05 37.39 14.88
C THR A 49 -3.79 38.11 14.39
N PRO A 50 -3.91 39.37 13.92
CA PRO A 50 -2.77 40.11 13.41
C PRO A 50 -1.81 40.43 14.56
N GLY A 51 -0.52 40.21 14.32
CA GLY A 51 0.56 40.70 15.18
C GLY A 51 0.81 42.19 14.93
N GLU A 52 2.07 42.56 14.73
CA GLU A 52 2.42 43.93 14.35
C GLU A 52 2.03 44.20 12.90
N VAL A 53 1.38 45.35 12.64
CA VAL A 53 0.93 45.74 11.29
C VAL A 53 1.75 46.93 10.80
N GLY A 54 2.58 46.69 9.78
CA GLY A 54 3.18 47.73 8.96
C GLY A 54 2.35 47.95 7.69
N PHE A 55 2.35 49.16 7.15
CA PHE A 55 1.73 49.40 5.84
C PHE A 55 2.36 50.59 5.12
N GLY A 56 2.24 50.57 3.81
CA GLY A 56 2.54 51.68 2.91
C GLY A 56 1.46 51.81 1.84
N TRP A 57 1.67 52.70 0.89
CA TRP A 57 0.70 52.95 -0.18
C TRP A 57 0.41 51.73 -1.07
N GLN A 58 1.38 50.82 -1.20
CA GLN A 58 1.31 49.65 -2.08
C GLN A 58 1.59 48.34 -1.36
N TRP A 59 1.63 48.34 -0.02
CA TRP A 59 1.95 47.12 0.72
C TRP A 59 1.35 47.13 2.12
N VAL A 60 1.09 45.93 2.64
CA VAL A 60 0.72 45.69 4.04
C VAL A 60 1.58 44.55 4.54
N GLN A 61 2.19 44.73 5.71
CA GLN A 61 3.08 43.76 6.33
C GLN A 61 2.53 43.35 7.69
N LEU A 62 2.49 42.06 7.98
CA LEU A 62 2.18 41.53 9.30
C LEU A 62 3.38 40.77 9.85
N THR A 63 3.78 41.03 11.08
CA THR A 63 4.85 40.30 11.76
C THR A 63 4.29 39.56 12.98
N GLY A 64 4.60 38.28 13.10
CA GLY A 64 4.16 37.45 14.23
C GLY A 64 2.64 37.23 14.28
N ALA A 65 1.98 37.15 13.13
CA ALA A 65 0.54 36.88 13.07
C ALA A 65 0.23 35.41 13.38
N THR A 66 -0.97 35.13 13.89
CA THR A 66 -1.48 33.77 14.03
C THR A 66 -2.77 33.61 13.25
N ALA A 67 -2.96 32.45 12.63
CA ALA A 67 -4.12 32.14 11.81
C ALA A 67 -4.71 30.78 12.21
N LYS A 68 -6.03 30.67 12.18
CA LYS A 68 -6.75 29.40 12.31
C LYS A 68 -7.74 29.26 11.16
N LEU A 69 -8.07 28.03 10.79
CA LEU A 69 -9.10 27.78 9.79
C LEU A 69 -10.47 27.72 10.46
N ALA A 70 -11.40 28.54 10.00
CA ALA A 70 -12.76 28.55 10.51
C ALA A 70 -13.44 27.20 10.21
N GLY A 71 -13.92 26.49 11.23
CA GLY A 71 -14.54 25.17 11.05
C GLY A 71 -13.54 24.00 10.93
N ALA A 72 -12.24 24.25 10.94
CA ALA A 72 -11.20 23.20 10.99
C ALA A 72 -10.26 23.46 12.19
N PRO A 73 -10.73 23.22 13.43
CA PRO A 73 -10.02 23.59 14.66
C PRO A 73 -8.71 22.85 14.86
N GLY A 74 -8.48 21.76 14.11
CA GLY A 74 -7.21 21.04 14.08
C GLY A 74 -6.06 21.89 13.52
N PHE A 75 -6.32 22.98 12.81
CA PHE A 75 -5.30 23.77 12.10
C PHE A 75 -5.01 25.11 12.79
N GLU A 76 -3.75 25.29 13.16
CA GLU A 76 -3.22 26.57 13.63
C GLU A 76 -1.92 26.90 12.88
N ALA A 77 -1.77 28.13 12.42
CA ALA A 77 -0.55 28.61 11.78
C ALA A 77 0.01 29.83 12.53
N LYS A 78 1.31 29.82 12.75
CA LYS A 78 2.08 30.99 13.19
C LYS A 78 2.87 31.52 11.99
N LEU A 79 2.68 32.78 11.67
CA LEU A 79 3.25 33.44 10.51
C LEU A 79 4.33 34.41 11.00
N GLY A 80 5.60 34.11 10.70
CA GLY A 80 6.70 35.01 11.06
C GLY A 80 6.55 36.36 10.36
N LEU A 81 6.38 36.31 9.04
CA LEU A 81 6.20 37.49 8.19
C LEU A 81 5.15 37.22 7.10
N VAL A 82 4.23 38.17 6.94
CA VAL A 82 3.25 38.25 5.85
C VAL A 82 3.49 39.55 5.11
N ASP A 83 3.86 39.50 3.84
CA ASP A 83 4.01 40.67 2.98
C ASP A 83 2.94 40.63 1.88
N VAL A 84 2.05 41.60 1.90
CA VAL A 84 0.94 41.75 0.96
C VAL A 84 1.22 42.93 0.06
N GLN A 85 1.48 42.68 -1.22
CA GLN A 85 1.66 43.72 -2.22
C GLN A 85 0.31 44.10 -2.82
N LEU A 86 0.01 45.39 -2.86
CA LEU A 86 -1.26 45.95 -3.30
C LEU A 86 -1.12 46.62 -4.68
N LYS A 87 -2.07 46.34 -5.57
CA LYS A 87 -2.27 47.05 -6.82
C LYS A 87 -3.68 47.63 -6.82
N SER A 88 -3.81 48.96 -6.89
CA SER A 88 -5.12 49.63 -6.79
C SER A 88 -5.91 49.26 -5.52
N PHE A 89 -5.21 49.11 -4.39
CA PHE A 89 -5.76 48.66 -3.09
C PHE A 89 -6.26 47.20 -3.06
N GLU A 90 -6.02 46.41 -4.11
CA GLU A 90 -6.30 44.98 -4.15
C GLU A 90 -5.02 44.15 -3.96
N PRO A 91 -5.05 43.02 -3.22
CA PRO A 91 -3.90 42.14 -3.07
C PRO A 91 -3.47 41.53 -4.42
N SER A 92 -2.28 41.89 -4.86
CA SER A 92 -1.66 41.35 -6.07
C SER A 92 -0.72 40.18 -5.80
N THR A 93 -0.11 40.13 -4.61
CA THR A 93 0.76 39.04 -4.16
C THR A 93 0.74 38.98 -2.65
N VAL A 94 0.71 37.77 -2.09
CA VAL A 94 0.83 37.51 -0.65
C VAL A 94 2.00 36.57 -0.43
N GLN A 95 3.07 37.07 0.19
CA GLN A 95 4.25 36.28 0.53
C GLN A 95 4.25 35.97 2.02
N LEU A 96 4.28 34.68 2.36
CA LEU A 96 4.41 34.18 3.71
C LEU A 96 5.83 33.66 3.92
N SER A 97 6.42 34.01 5.05
CA SER A 97 7.77 33.63 5.44
C SER A 97 7.75 33.11 6.88
N ASP A 98 8.53 32.05 7.13
CA ASP A 98 8.68 31.42 8.45
C ASP A 98 7.33 30.95 9.01
N VAL A 99 6.60 30.21 8.17
CA VAL A 99 5.27 29.68 8.50
C VAL A 99 5.42 28.41 9.32
N ARG A 100 4.81 28.35 10.50
CA ARG A 100 4.73 27.13 11.32
C ARG A 100 3.28 26.70 11.41
N VAL A 101 2.94 25.58 10.79
CA VAL A 101 1.60 24.99 10.82
C VAL A 101 1.59 23.86 11.85
N GLY A 102 0.80 24.02 12.90
CA GLY A 102 0.42 22.96 13.81
C GLY A 102 -0.90 22.35 13.36
N VAL A 103 -0.92 21.03 13.25
CA VAL A 103 -2.10 20.24 12.94
C VAL A 103 -2.33 19.25 14.07
N SER A 104 -3.54 19.24 14.62
CA SER A 104 -3.94 18.31 15.67
C SER A 104 -5.07 17.39 15.20
N GLY A 105 -4.92 16.10 15.48
CA GLY A 105 -5.89 15.06 15.12
C GLY A 105 -5.28 13.94 14.26
N SER A 106 -6.13 12.99 13.88
CA SER A 106 -5.74 11.90 12.97
C SER A 106 -5.71 12.39 11.52
N LEU A 107 -4.79 11.86 10.71
CA LEU A 107 -4.63 12.28 9.30
C LEU A 107 -5.95 12.21 8.49
N PRO A 108 -6.77 11.15 8.58
CA PRO A 108 -8.03 11.11 7.85
C PRO A 108 -8.98 12.24 8.26
N ARG A 109 -9.07 12.53 9.56
CA ARG A 109 -9.89 13.61 10.09
C ARG A 109 -9.41 14.97 9.57
N VAL A 110 -8.11 15.21 9.66
CA VAL A 110 -7.45 16.42 9.16
C VAL A 110 -7.72 16.64 7.67
N LEU A 111 -7.56 15.61 6.84
CA LEU A 111 -7.81 15.71 5.40
C LEU A 111 -9.28 15.99 5.08
N LEU A 112 -10.21 15.41 5.83
CA LEU A 112 -11.64 15.63 5.67
C LEU A 112 -12.07 17.02 6.15
N GLU A 113 -11.62 17.47 7.32
CA GLU A 113 -11.85 18.83 7.82
C GLU A 113 -11.30 19.87 6.83
N LEU A 114 -10.11 19.63 6.28
CA LEU A 114 -9.53 20.49 5.25
C LEU A 114 -10.33 20.46 3.94
N GLY A 115 -10.81 19.28 3.53
CA GLY A 115 -11.65 19.13 2.34
C GLY A 115 -13.00 19.83 2.48
N GLU A 116 -13.64 19.72 3.64
CA GLU A 116 -14.89 20.42 3.96
C GLU A 116 -14.68 21.94 4.03
N TRP A 117 -13.61 22.39 4.69
CA TRP A 117 -13.21 23.81 4.69
C TRP A 117 -12.97 24.33 3.26
N ALA A 118 -12.21 23.59 2.45
CA ALA A 118 -11.91 23.97 1.07
C ALA A 118 -13.16 24.09 0.20
N LYS A 119 -14.15 23.19 0.41
CA LYS A 119 -15.45 23.23 -0.24
C LYS A 119 -16.27 24.46 0.15
N ASN A 120 -16.22 24.85 1.43
CA ASN A 120 -16.96 25.99 1.96
C ASN A 120 -16.28 27.34 1.68
N HIS A 121 -14.98 27.33 1.38
CA HIS A 121 -14.16 28.53 1.16
C HIS A 121 -13.32 28.46 -0.14
N PRO A 122 -13.95 28.30 -1.32
CA PRO A 122 -13.22 28.24 -2.60
C PRO A 122 -12.41 29.50 -2.89
N GLU A 123 -12.86 30.67 -2.42
CA GLU A 123 -12.18 31.96 -2.55
C GLU A 123 -10.81 31.99 -1.85
N ALA A 124 -10.56 31.11 -0.87
CA ALA A 124 -9.27 31.05 -0.18
C ALA A 124 -8.12 30.71 -1.14
N PHE A 125 -8.41 29.93 -2.19
CA PHE A 125 -7.42 29.49 -3.17
C PHE A 125 -7.21 30.49 -4.32
N GLU A 126 -8.07 31.50 -4.45
CA GLU A 126 -7.88 32.57 -5.45
C GLU A 126 -6.76 33.54 -5.06
N ALA A 127 -6.40 33.58 -3.77
CA ALA A 127 -5.37 34.45 -3.26
C ALA A 127 -4.00 34.11 -3.90
N PRO A 128 -3.22 35.10 -4.36
CA PRO A 128 -1.90 34.91 -4.95
C PRO A 128 -0.84 34.63 -3.86
N VAL A 129 -0.99 33.51 -3.15
CA VAL A 129 -0.17 33.14 -1.99
C VAL A 129 1.07 32.36 -2.42
N VAL A 130 2.21 32.76 -1.88
CA VAL A 130 3.46 32.00 -1.90
C VAL A 130 3.95 31.90 -0.46
N ALA A 131 4.29 30.71 0.02
CA ALA A 131 4.86 30.54 1.35
C ALA A 131 6.25 29.88 1.27
N SER A 132 7.18 30.35 2.10
CA SER A 132 8.54 29.82 2.18
C SER A 132 8.93 29.51 3.62
N ARG A 133 9.87 28.57 3.79
CA ARG A 133 10.31 28.07 5.10
C ARG A 133 9.12 27.58 5.94
N VAL A 134 8.22 26.86 5.28
CA VAL A 134 7.05 26.27 5.93
C VAL A 134 7.51 25.05 6.74
N HIS A 135 7.15 25.05 8.02
CA HIS A 135 7.31 23.92 8.92
C HIS A 135 5.92 23.41 9.30
N VAL A 136 5.64 22.14 9.05
CA VAL A 136 4.36 21.50 9.40
C VAL A 136 4.61 20.47 10.48
N GLN A 137 3.83 20.51 11.55
CA GLN A 137 3.85 19.51 12.62
C GLN A 137 2.46 18.95 12.79
N VAL A 138 2.32 17.63 12.69
CA VAL A 138 1.07 16.93 12.93
C VAL A 138 1.21 16.09 14.17
N ALA A 139 0.30 16.30 15.11
CA ALA A 139 0.25 15.59 16.38
C ALA A 139 -1.17 15.05 16.61
N GLU A 140 -1.32 14.00 17.40
CA GLU A 140 -2.67 13.47 17.70
C GLU A 140 -3.46 14.45 18.57
N GLN A 141 -2.77 15.13 19.49
CA GLN A 141 -3.28 16.21 20.31
C GLN A 141 -2.32 17.40 20.23
N ALA A 142 -2.83 18.63 20.35
CA ALA A 142 -2.03 19.86 20.16
C ALA A 142 -0.77 19.97 21.05
N ALA A 143 -0.76 19.33 22.23
CA ALA A 143 0.37 19.33 23.16
C ALA A 143 1.20 18.03 23.13
N SER A 144 0.84 17.06 22.29
CA SER A 144 1.55 15.78 22.16
C SER A 144 2.75 15.88 21.21
N ALA A 145 3.67 14.92 21.30
CA ALA A 145 4.78 14.84 20.36
C ALA A 145 4.27 14.67 18.93
N PRO A 146 4.79 15.43 17.95
CA PRO A 146 4.36 15.31 16.57
C PRO A 146 4.78 13.95 16.02
N TRP A 147 3.85 13.27 15.38
CA TRP A 147 4.11 12.02 14.66
C TRP A 147 4.44 12.27 13.19
N LEU A 148 4.20 13.47 12.66
CA LEU A 148 4.68 13.90 11.35
C LEU A 148 5.27 15.31 11.43
N GLU A 149 6.46 15.49 10.89
CA GLU A 149 7.10 16.80 10.75
C GLU A 149 7.56 17.01 9.31
N LEU A 150 7.25 18.15 8.71
CA LEU A 150 7.73 18.57 7.40
C LEU A 150 8.50 19.87 7.57
N SER A 151 9.72 19.95 7.04
CA SER A 151 10.57 21.14 7.17
C SER A 151 11.19 21.56 5.83
N GLY A 152 11.61 22.83 5.74
CA GLY A 152 12.08 23.42 4.49
C GLY A 152 10.97 23.55 3.44
N GLY A 153 9.72 23.71 3.88
CA GLY A 153 8.57 23.71 3.01
C GLY A 153 8.46 24.97 2.13
N PHE A 154 7.95 24.78 0.92
CA PHE A 154 7.60 25.83 -0.03
C PHE A 154 6.20 25.54 -0.57
N LEU A 155 5.32 26.53 -0.50
CA LEU A 155 3.96 26.47 -1.05
C LEU A 155 3.85 27.49 -2.18
N THR A 156 3.35 27.07 -3.32
CA THR A 156 3.09 27.95 -4.45
C THR A 156 1.75 27.64 -5.09
N ARG A 157 1.11 28.67 -5.62
CA ARG A 157 -0.12 28.54 -6.39
C ARG A 157 0.21 27.99 -7.79
N THR A 158 -0.64 27.10 -8.28
CA THR A 158 -0.62 26.62 -9.67
C THR A 158 -1.88 27.09 -10.40
N VAL A 159 -1.94 26.86 -11.71
CA VAL A 159 -3.12 27.20 -12.53
C VAL A 159 -4.39 26.51 -12.03
N VAL A 160 -4.25 25.30 -11.48
CA VAL A 160 -5.38 24.43 -11.08
C VAL A 160 -5.53 24.28 -9.56
N GLY A 161 -4.65 24.91 -8.77
CA GLY A 161 -4.71 24.90 -7.31
C GLY A 161 -3.39 25.28 -6.65
N ALA A 162 -2.80 24.38 -5.87
CA ALA A 162 -1.57 24.64 -5.13
C ALA A 162 -0.60 23.46 -5.17
N ALA A 163 0.69 23.75 -5.05
CA ALA A 163 1.76 22.78 -4.91
C ALA A 163 2.58 23.10 -3.66
N PHE A 164 2.83 22.10 -2.85
CA PHE A 164 3.67 22.15 -1.68
C PHE A 164 4.86 21.19 -1.86
N SER A 165 6.05 21.62 -1.46
CA SER A 165 7.23 20.75 -1.43
C SER A 165 8.00 20.97 -0.14
N ALA A 166 8.48 19.91 0.50
CA ALA A 166 9.35 19.98 1.68
C ALA A 166 10.66 19.24 1.41
N GLU A 167 11.74 19.75 1.99
CA GLU A 167 13.09 19.15 1.87
C GLU A 167 13.27 17.95 2.79
N SER A 168 12.58 17.96 3.93
CA SER A 168 12.66 16.93 4.96
C SER A 168 11.26 16.60 5.50
N CYS A 169 11.04 15.32 5.74
CA CYS A 169 9.82 14.75 6.28
C CYS A 169 10.22 13.69 7.30
N LYS A 170 9.74 13.83 8.53
CA LYS A 170 9.92 12.86 9.60
C LYS A 170 8.59 12.26 9.97
N LEU A 171 8.51 10.93 9.98
CA LEU A 171 7.35 10.19 10.47
C LEU A 171 7.76 9.45 11.75
N SER A 172 7.17 9.80 12.89
CA SER A 172 7.48 9.25 14.21
C SER A 172 8.98 9.25 14.55
N GLY A 173 9.68 10.32 14.13
CA GLY A 173 11.12 10.48 14.30
C GLY A 173 11.98 9.90 13.17
N PHE A 174 11.40 9.15 12.22
CA PHE A 174 12.13 8.56 11.11
C PHE A 174 12.12 9.45 9.87
N GLU A 175 13.31 9.70 9.30
CA GLU A 175 13.49 10.57 8.15
C GLU A 175 13.10 9.86 6.84
N LEU A 176 12.02 10.34 6.20
CA LEU A 176 11.53 9.90 4.89
C LEU A 176 12.13 10.70 3.73
N GLY A 177 12.74 11.85 4.00
CA GLY A 177 13.35 12.73 2.99
C GLY A 177 12.36 13.72 2.39
N LYS A 178 12.44 13.96 1.08
CA LYS A 178 11.65 15.00 0.40
C LYS A 178 10.17 14.60 0.27
N VAL A 179 9.28 15.58 0.32
CA VAL A 179 7.83 15.40 0.13
C VAL A 179 7.30 16.42 -0.87
N GLY A 180 6.34 16.02 -1.68
CA GLY A 180 5.64 16.87 -2.64
C GLY A 180 4.14 16.64 -2.58
N ALA A 181 3.34 17.67 -2.34
CA ALA A 181 1.88 17.60 -2.36
C ALA A 181 1.28 18.54 -3.39
N GLY A 182 0.21 18.12 -4.05
CA GLY A 182 -0.58 18.89 -4.99
C GLY A 182 -2.05 18.89 -4.61
N PHE A 183 -2.69 20.05 -4.76
CA PHE A 183 -4.10 20.27 -4.41
C PHE A 183 -4.80 20.86 -5.63
N THR A 184 -6.01 20.39 -5.94
CA THR A 184 -6.82 20.94 -7.03
C THR A 184 -8.04 21.68 -6.49
N MET A 185 -8.39 22.81 -7.11
CA MET A 185 -9.48 23.68 -6.66
C MET A 185 -10.88 23.20 -7.06
N THR A 186 -10.99 22.32 -8.05
CA THR A 186 -12.26 21.96 -8.70
C THR A 186 -12.84 20.60 -8.30
N GLY A 187 -12.10 19.76 -7.56
CA GLY A 187 -12.49 18.36 -7.33
C GLY A 187 -12.42 17.87 -5.89
N GLY A 188 -11.89 18.66 -4.95
CA GLY A 188 -11.55 18.13 -3.62
C GLY A 188 -10.45 17.05 -3.67
N ASP A 189 -9.70 16.98 -4.78
CA ASP A 189 -8.63 16.02 -4.97
C ASP A 189 -7.32 16.56 -4.37
N VAL A 190 -6.71 15.74 -3.52
CA VAL A 190 -5.44 15.99 -2.84
C VAL A 190 -4.50 14.84 -3.14
N SER A 191 -3.35 15.12 -3.72
CA SER A 191 -2.30 14.13 -3.95
C SER A 191 -1.06 14.48 -3.11
N ILE A 192 -0.56 13.53 -2.34
CA ILE A 192 0.64 13.68 -1.51
C ILE A 192 1.64 12.60 -1.92
N GLY A 193 2.86 12.98 -2.24
CA GLY A 193 3.96 12.12 -2.63
C GLY A 193 5.11 12.21 -1.64
N PHE A 194 5.63 11.06 -1.23
CA PHE A 194 6.79 10.92 -0.34
C PHE A 194 7.98 10.36 -1.11
N GLY A 195 9.16 10.96 -0.93
CA GLY A 195 10.42 10.60 -1.56
C GLY A 195 10.83 11.49 -2.75
N ASP A 196 9.91 12.27 -3.31
CA ASP A 196 10.16 13.24 -4.39
C ASP A 196 9.28 14.50 -4.21
N GLN A 197 9.71 15.63 -4.76
CA GLN A 197 8.93 16.88 -4.76
C GLN A 197 7.84 16.88 -5.84
N ALA A 198 8.04 16.14 -6.93
CA ALA A 198 7.02 15.89 -7.92
C ALA A 198 6.18 14.69 -7.47
N THR A 199 4.92 14.95 -7.09
CA THR A 199 4.01 13.92 -6.57
C THR A 199 3.84 12.71 -7.49
N GLN A 200 3.98 12.88 -8.81
CA GLN A 200 3.90 11.79 -9.80
C GLN A 200 5.16 10.91 -9.87
N ALA A 201 6.32 11.42 -9.43
CA ALA A 201 7.58 10.69 -9.37
C ALA A 201 7.84 10.06 -8.00
N ALA A 202 7.01 10.38 -7.01
CA ALA A 202 7.19 9.93 -5.63
C ALA A 202 7.00 8.40 -5.51
N PRO A 203 7.90 7.68 -4.81
CA PRO A 203 7.76 6.24 -4.64
C PRO A 203 6.52 5.82 -3.87
N LEU A 204 6.07 6.62 -2.91
CA LEU A 204 4.82 6.44 -2.18
C LEU A 204 3.91 7.65 -2.43
N ARG A 205 2.70 7.39 -2.93
CA ARG A 205 1.71 8.41 -3.28
C ARG A 205 0.38 8.13 -2.59
N LEU A 206 -0.28 9.17 -2.10
CA LEU A 206 -1.60 9.14 -1.50
C LEU A 206 -2.49 10.10 -2.28
N ASP A 207 -3.53 9.60 -2.91
CA ASP A 207 -4.51 10.36 -3.65
C ASP A 207 -5.84 10.28 -2.90
N ALA A 208 -6.30 11.39 -2.34
CA ALA A 208 -7.60 11.52 -1.70
C ALA A 208 -8.54 12.33 -2.58
N SER A 209 -9.81 11.95 -2.64
CA SER A 209 -10.87 12.68 -3.34
C SER A 209 -12.14 12.66 -2.48
N VAL A 210 -12.88 13.75 -2.43
CA VAL A 210 -14.18 13.81 -1.72
C VAL A 210 -15.28 14.16 -2.70
N ASP A 211 -16.34 13.36 -2.75
CA ASP A 211 -17.47 13.61 -3.62
C ASP A 211 -18.42 14.68 -3.07
N VAL A 212 -19.39 15.09 -3.89
CA VAL A 212 -20.35 16.15 -3.52
C VAL A 212 -21.20 15.77 -2.30
N LYS A 213 -21.43 14.46 -2.08
CA LYS A 213 -22.20 13.90 -0.97
C LYS A 213 -21.37 13.69 0.30
N GLY A 214 -20.08 14.03 0.28
CA GLY A 214 -19.15 13.90 1.40
C GLY A 214 -18.51 12.51 1.52
N ALA A 215 -18.82 11.57 0.62
CA ALA A 215 -18.13 10.29 0.60
C ALA A 215 -16.75 10.46 -0.06
N GLY A 216 -15.72 9.93 0.58
CA GLY A 216 -14.35 10.04 0.13
C GLY A 216 -13.82 8.76 -0.51
N LYS A 217 -12.75 8.90 -1.28
CA LYS A 217 -11.87 7.80 -1.68
C LYS A 217 -10.45 8.16 -1.31
N LEU A 218 -9.69 7.18 -0.85
CA LEU A 218 -8.26 7.31 -0.59
C LEU A 218 -7.53 6.17 -1.29
N ARG A 219 -6.66 6.51 -2.23
CA ARG A 219 -5.81 5.58 -2.96
C ARG A 219 -4.37 5.77 -2.51
N ILE A 220 -3.74 4.70 -2.05
CA ILE A 220 -2.34 4.69 -1.62
C ILE A 220 -1.56 3.81 -2.59
N VAL A 221 -0.56 4.37 -3.26
CA VAL A 221 0.24 3.68 -4.28
C VAL A 221 1.70 3.69 -3.84
N LEU A 222 2.27 2.50 -3.71
CA LEU A 222 3.69 2.28 -3.56
C LEU A 222 4.22 1.72 -4.88
N THR A 223 4.96 2.55 -5.62
CA THR A 223 5.67 2.12 -6.83
C THR A 223 6.75 1.10 -6.47
N PRO A 224 7.20 0.25 -7.41
CA PRO A 224 8.21 -0.78 -7.16
C PRO A 224 9.45 -0.23 -6.43
N THR A 225 9.58 -0.57 -5.15
CA THR A 225 10.59 -0.03 -4.23
C THR A 225 11.26 -1.16 -3.47
N LYS A 226 12.59 -1.10 -3.29
CA LYS A 226 13.30 -2.09 -2.45
C LYS A 226 12.88 -1.96 -0.98
N LEU A 227 12.56 -3.07 -0.33
CA LEU A 227 12.20 -3.10 1.10
C LEU A 227 13.30 -2.48 1.98
N GLY A 228 14.58 -2.65 1.63
CA GLY A 228 15.68 -2.04 2.38
C GLY A 228 15.64 -0.51 2.39
N LEU A 229 15.05 0.14 1.38
CA LEU A 229 14.88 1.60 1.35
C LEU A 229 13.72 2.03 2.26
N LEU A 230 12.62 1.27 2.25
CA LEU A 230 11.46 1.52 3.12
C LEU A 230 11.81 1.30 4.59
N GLY A 231 12.53 0.21 4.89
CA GLY A 231 12.93 -0.12 6.25
C GLY A 231 13.87 0.94 6.86
N LYS A 232 14.81 1.47 6.07
CA LYS A 232 15.66 2.60 6.50
C LYS A 232 14.85 3.87 6.75
N GLY A 233 13.94 4.21 5.83
CA GLY A 233 13.11 5.42 5.95
C GLY A 233 12.10 5.36 7.10
N LEU A 234 11.58 4.18 7.42
CA LEU A 234 10.67 3.95 8.55
C LEU A 234 11.41 3.60 9.85
N GLY A 235 12.74 3.44 9.80
CA GLY A 235 13.58 2.89 10.86
C GLY A 235 13.09 1.57 11.45
N ILE A 236 12.38 0.78 10.64
CA ILE A 236 11.95 -0.58 10.96
C ILE A 236 12.92 -1.53 10.24
N PRO A 237 13.61 -2.43 10.96
CA PRO A 237 14.44 -3.44 10.32
C PRO A 237 13.54 -4.41 9.55
N LEU A 238 13.40 -4.18 8.24
CA LEU A 238 12.64 -5.08 7.39
C LEU A 238 13.52 -6.27 6.98
N PRO A 239 13.01 -7.51 7.12
CA PRO A 239 13.69 -8.67 6.57
C PRO A 239 13.73 -8.56 5.04
N LEU A 240 14.75 -9.15 4.42
CA LEU A 240 14.88 -9.25 2.95
C LEU A 240 15.01 -7.89 2.23
N PRO A 241 16.09 -7.12 2.49
CA PRO A 241 16.25 -5.76 1.97
C PRO A 241 16.27 -5.66 0.44
N GLU A 242 16.60 -6.75 -0.26
CA GLU A 242 16.69 -6.80 -1.72
C GLU A 242 15.35 -7.10 -2.41
N VAL A 243 14.31 -7.50 -1.66
CA VAL A 243 12.97 -7.71 -2.22
C VAL A 243 12.38 -6.37 -2.66
N ILE A 244 11.78 -6.35 -3.85
CA ILE A 244 11.09 -5.18 -4.38
C ILE A 244 9.60 -5.33 -4.10
N VAL A 245 9.02 -4.39 -3.37
CA VAL A 245 7.60 -4.33 -3.08
C VAL A 245 6.92 -3.26 -3.93
N SER A 246 5.72 -3.55 -4.39
CA SER A 246 4.78 -2.58 -4.92
C SER A 246 3.41 -2.88 -4.34
N SER A 247 2.66 -1.84 -4.01
CA SER A 247 1.38 -1.99 -3.35
C SER A 247 0.40 -0.92 -3.82
N GLU A 248 -0.87 -1.27 -3.82
CA GLU A 248 -1.98 -0.37 -4.10
C GLU A 248 -3.07 -0.65 -3.08
N VAL A 249 -3.52 0.40 -2.39
CA VAL A 249 -4.63 0.35 -1.45
C VAL A 249 -5.70 1.31 -1.94
N ASP A 250 -6.91 0.83 -2.16
CA ASP A 250 -8.07 1.65 -2.45
C ASP A 250 -9.03 1.58 -1.27
N LEU A 251 -9.31 2.73 -0.65
CA LEU A 251 -10.23 2.86 0.47
C LEU A 251 -11.43 3.73 0.07
N VAL A 252 -12.61 3.31 0.50
CA VAL A 252 -13.86 4.04 0.40
C VAL A 252 -14.23 4.56 1.78
N LEU A 253 -14.24 5.89 1.91
CA LEU A 253 -14.58 6.61 3.13
C LEU A 253 -16.06 6.99 3.06
N PRO A 254 -16.93 6.48 3.96
CA PRO A 254 -18.34 6.90 3.95
C PRO A 254 -18.48 8.36 4.38
N ALA A 255 -19.62 9.00 4.08
CA ALA A 255 -19.83 10.41 4.45
C ALA A 255 -19.78 10.65 5.98
N ASN A 256 -20.16 9.65 6.78
CA ASN A 256 -20.10 9.68 8.24
C ASN A 256 -18.79 9.10 8.80
N VAL A 257 -17.71 9.04 8.01
CA VAL A 257 -16.41 8.49 8.44
C VAL A 257 -15.84 9.19 9.68
N LEU A 258 -16.18 10.47 9.90
CA LEU A 258 -15.80 11.25 11.09
C LEU A 258 -16.61 10.86 12.33
N ASP A 259 -17.84 10.38 12.15
CA ASP A 259 -18.76 9.92 13.20
C ASP A 259 -18.61 8.41 13.50
N GLY A 260 -17.48 7.82 13.09
CA GLY A 260 -17.22 6.40 13.27
C GLY A 260 -17.80 5.50 12.18
N GLY A 261 -18.13 6.05 10.99
CA GLY A 261 -18.49 5.24 9.83
C GLY A 261 -17.38 4.25 9.44
N GLU A 262 -17.73 3.02 9.08
CA GLU A 262 -16.76 1.98 8.74
C GLU A 262 -16.13 2.21 7.35
N VAL A 263 -14.83 1.96 7.22
CA VAL A 263 -14.11 2.15 5.95
C VAL A 263 -13.91 0.79 5.30
N THR A 264 -14.21 0.70 4.01
CA THR A 264 -14.01 -0.52 3.23
C THR A 264 -12.98 -0.28 2.14
N GLY A 265 -12.34 -1.34 1.65
CA GLY A 265 -11.34 -1.17 0.60
C GLY A 265 -10.73 -2.46 0.10
N THR A 266 -9.70 -2.31 -0.71
CA THR A 266 -8.89 -3.42 -1.23
C THR A 266 -7.42 -3.08 -1.13
N LEU A 267 -6.61 -4.08 -0.80
CA LEU A 267 -5.15 -4.04 -0.88
C LEU A 267 -4.70 -5.03 -1.94
N LYS A 268 -3.82 -4.60 -2.82
CA LYS A 268 -3.09 -5.42 -3.78
C LYS A 268 -1.61 -5.16 -3.57
N SER A 269 -0.83 -6.21 -3.39
CA SER A 269 0.61 -6.11 -3.20
C SER A 269 1.33 -7.14 -4.04
N ALA A 270 2.52 -6.78 -4.49
CA ALA A 270 3.41 -7.62 -5.26
C ALA A 270 4.82 -7.50 -4.67
N LEU A 271 5.42 -8.65 -4.37
CA LEU A 271 6.77 -8.78 -3.85
C LEU A 271 7.59 -9.55 -4.88
N LYS A 272 8.55 -8.87 -5.51
CA LYS A 272 9.49 -9.45 -6.46
C LYS A 272 10.78 -9.85 -5.75
N GLY A 273 11.26 -11.05 -6.02
CA GLY A 273 12.41 -11.67 -5.34
C GLY A 273 12.05 -12.30 -4.00
N PHE A 274 10.77 -12.33 -3.63
CA PHE A 274 10.27 -13.00 -2.43
C PHE A 274 9.62 -14.33 -2.80
N VAL A 275 10.04 -15.39 -2.11
CA VAL A 275 9.38 -16.69 -2.15
C VAL A 275 8.72 -16.90 -0.79
N PRO A 276 7.41 -17.21 -0.72
CA PRO A 276 6.73 -17.43 0.55
C PRO A 276 7.41 -18.56 1.32
N PRO A 277 7.47 -18.49 2.66
CA PRO A 277 7.95 -19.59 3.46
C PRO A 277 7.11 -20.83 3.15
N HIS A 278 7.76 -21.89 2.70
CA HIS A 278 7.13 -23.14 2.34
C HIS A 278 7.76 -24.30 3.13
N PRO A 279 7.03 -25.40 3.31
CA PRO A 279 7.61 -26.60 3.85
C PRO A 279 8.75 -27.15 2.96
N PRO A 280 9.77 -27.82 3.53
CA PRO A 280 10.88 -28.40 2.77
C PRO A 280 10.45 -29.40 1.69
N GLU A 281 9.27 -30.00 1.82
CA GLU A 281 8.69 -30.89 0.81
C GLU A 281 8.39 -30.18 -0.51
N LEU A 282 8.29 -28.84 -0.48
CA LEU A 282 8.09 -28.01 -1.67
C LEU A 282 9.40 -27.48 -2.26
N ASP A 283 10.56 -27.88 -1.71
CA ASP A 283 11.87 -27.50 -2.24
C ASP A 283 12.06 -28.07 -3.66
N GLY A 284 12.15 -27.17 -4.64
CA GLY A 284 12.19 -27.49 -6.08
C GLY A 284 10.92 -27.11 -6.84
N PHE A 285 9.85 -26.69 -6.14
CA PHE A 285 8.69 -26.10 -6.79
C PHE A 285 9.06 -24.73 -7.37
N VAL A 286 8.72 -24.49 -8.64
CA VAL A 286 9.00 -23.20 -9.29
C VAL A 286 7.94 -22.19 -8.82
N PHE A 287 8.23 -21.50 -7.71
CA PHE A 287 7.38 -20.44 -7.17
C PHE A 287 7.40 -19.14 -8.00
N GLY A 288 8.29 -19.06 -9.01
CA GLY A 288 8.54 -17.82 -9.75
C GLY A 288 9.30 -16.79 -8.91
N ASP A 289 9.51 -15.61 -9.48
CA ASP A 289 10.15 -14.47 -8.80
C ASP A 289 9.13 -13.46 -8.25
N LEU A 290 7.84 -13.71 -8.40
CA LEU A 290 6.76 -12.79 -8.03
C LEU A 290 5.77 -13.48 -7.09
N THR A 291 5.62 -12.91 -5.89
CA THR A 291 4.55 -13.23 -4.95
C THR A 291 3.54 -12.10 -4.92
N THR A 292 2.24 -12.38 -5.07
CA THR A 292 1.18 -11.38 -4.89
C THR A 292 0.37 -11.63 -3.63
N PHE A 293 -0.14 -10.56 -3.05
CA PHE A 293 -1.06 -10.56 -1.92
C PHE A 293 -2.23 -9.62 -2.20
N ASP A 294 -3.44 -10.18 -2.31
CA ASP A 294 -4.66 -9.43 -2.54
C ASP A 294 -5.62 -9.65 -1.37
N THR A 295 -6.30 -8.61 -0.88
CA THR A 295 -7.30 -8.76 0.20
C THR A 295 -8.31 -7.62 0.19
N LYS A 296 -9.50 -7.89 0.73
CA LYS A 296 -10.48 -6.85 1.04
C LYS A 296 -10.28 -6.38 2.48
N LEU A 297 -10.28 -5.06 2.64
CA LEU A 297 -10.09 -4.39 3.91
C LEU A 297 -11.43 -3.91 4.47
N HIS A 298 -11.60 -4.10 5.77
CA HIS A 298 -12.67 -3.46 6.52
C HIS A 298 -12.09 -2.87 7.80
N VAL A 299 -12.09 -1.54 7.91
CA VAL A 299 -11.64 -0.81 9.09
C VAL A 299 -12.86 -0.45 9.93
N ASP A 300 -12.84 -0.84 11.19
CA ASP A 300 -13.93 -0.54 12.12
C ASP A 300 -14.07 0.97 12.37
N GLY A 301 -15.21 1.38 12.93
CA GLY A 301 -15.50 2.79 13.19
C GLY A 301 -14.50 3.47 14.12
N LYS A 302 -13.91 2.71 15.06
CA LYS A 302 -12.89 3.20 16.01
C LYS A 302 -11.48 3.26 15.43
N ARG A 303 -11.24 2.66 14.25
CA ARG A 303 -9.91 2.53 13.62
C ARG A 303 -8.91 1.73 14.47
N GLU A 304 -9.43 0.84 15.31
CA GLU A 304 -8.64 -0.05 16.16
C GLU A 304 -8.42 -1.42 15.48
N ARG A 305 -9.31 -1.80 14.55
CA ARG A 305 -9.27 -3.09 13.88
C ARG A 305 -9.41 -2.93 12.38
N VAL A 306 -8.52 -3.58 11.65
CA VAL A 306 -8.68 -3.86 10.22
C VAL A 306 -8.92 -5.35 10.05
N THR A 307 -10.08 -5.72 9.52
CA THR A 307 -10.40 -7.10 9.13
C THR A 307 -9.98 -7.31 7.69
N LEU A 308 -9.26 -8.39 7.44
CA LEU A 308 -8.79 -8.83 6.12
C LEU A 308 -9.68 -10.00 5.69
N THR A 309 -10.35 -9.86 4.55
CA THR A 309 -11.27 -10.89 4.02
C THR A 309 -10.92 -11.23 2.58
N ASP A 310 -11.23 -12.44 2.15
CA ASP A 310 -10.91 -12.94 0.80
C ASP A 310 -9.41 -12.77 0.48
N SER A 311 -8.54 -12.97 1.47
CA SER A 311 -7.10 -12.74 1.32
C SER A 311 -6.50 -13.85 0.48
N LYS A 312 -5.69 -13.50 -0.53
CA LYS A 312 -5.07 -14.43 -1.47
C LYS A 312 -3.58 -14.16 -1.56
N VAL A 313 -2.76 -15.17 -1.23
CA VAL A 313 -1.32 -15.17 -1.48
C VAL A 313 -1.07 -16.07 -2.68
N ARG A 314 -0.39 -15.57 -3.71
CA ARG A 314 -0.03 -16.36 -4.90
C ARG A 314 1.44 -16.26 -5.21
N ALA A 315 2.08 -17.40 -5.45
CA ALA A 315 3.43 -17.50 -5.97
C ALA A 315 3.46 -18.60 -7.05
N ALA A 316 3.50 -18.18 -8.32
CA ALA A 316 3.26 -19.04 -9.48
C ALA A 316 1.96 -19.86 -9.35
N ARG A 317 2.05 -21.20 -9.24
CA ARG A 317 0.90 -22.11 -9.10
C ARG A 317 0.48 -22.35 -7.65
N PHE A 318 1.25 -21.85 -6.68
CA PHE A 318 0.93 -21.96 -5.27
C PHE A 318 -0.01 -20.83 -4.88
N GLU A 319 -1.20 -21.18 -4.39
CA GLU A 319 -2.22 -20.23 -3.97
C GLU A 319 -2.72 -20.59 -2.57
N LEU A 320 -2.72 -19.61 -1.67
CA LEU A 320 -3.30 -19.70 -0.34
C LEU A 320 -4.41 -18.67 -0.20
N ASN A 321 -5.54 -19.06 0.38
CA ASN A 321 -6.71 -18.23 0.62
C ASN A 321 -7.05 -18.19 2.10
N GLY A 322 -7.51 -17.06 2.62
CA GLY A 322 -8.00 -17.01 3.98
C GLY A 322 -8.29 -15.60 4.47
N ASP A 323 -8.38 -15.47 5.79
CA ASP A 323 -8.78 -14.24 6.45
C ASP A 323 -7.79 -13.86 7.54
N GLY A 324 -7.91 -12.64 8.03
CA GLY A 324 -7.05 -12.15 9.09
C GLY A 324 -7.56 -10.87 9.73
N SER A 325 -6.78 -10.35 10.67
CA SER A 325 -7.03 -9.09 11.31
C SER A 325 -5.73 -8.39 11.70
N VAL A 326 -5.78 -7.07 11.68
CA VAL A 326 -4.77 -6.19 12.25
C VAL A 326 -5.43 -5.44 13.41
N LEU A 327 -4.86 -5.56 14.60
CA LEU A 327 -5.30 -4.88 15.80
C LEU A 327 -4.28 -3.81 16.17
N ARG A 328 -4.69 -2.55 16.14
CA ARG A 328 -3.86 -1.44 16.57
C ARG A 328 -3.77 -1.42 18.09
N ARG A 329 -2.56 -1.26 18.62
CA ARG A 329 -2.27 -1.08 20.05
C ARG A 329 -1.37 0.13 20.25
N GLY A 330 -1.97 1.31 20.30
CA GLY A 330 -1.23 2.57 20.37
C GLY A 330 -0.40 2.81 19.12
N THR A 331 0.92 2.72 19.26
CA THR A 331 1.91 2.83 18.17
C THR A 331 2.33 1.47 17.59
N ASP A 332 1.87 0.35 18.17
CA ASP A 332 2.06 -0.99 17.61
C ASP A 332 0.81 -1.45 16.84
N ALA A 333 0.99 -2.50 16.03
CA ALA A 333 -0.09 -3.23 15.40
C ALA A 333 0.20 -4.74 15.40
N GLU A 334 -0.75 -5.53 15.88
CA GLU A 334 -0.69 -6.99 15.87
C GLU A 334 -1.44 -7.54 14.66
N LEU A 335 -0.77 -8.32 13.82
CA LEU A 335 -1.34 -9.03 12.69
C LEU A 335 -1.58 -10.49 13.06
N SER A 336 -2.77 -11.01 12.73
CA SER A 336 -3.09 -12.43 12.80
C SER A 336 -3.75 -12.86 11.49
N MET A 337 -3.25 -13.90 10.85
CA MET A 337 -3.83 -14.46 9.62
C MET A 337 -3.84 -15.97 9.65
N LEU A 338 -4.83 -16.56 8.99
CA LEU A 338 -4.88 -17.98 8.71
C LEU A 338 -5.19 -18.17 7.22
N LEU A 339 -4.24 -18.75 6.51
CA LEU A 339 -4.29 -18.99 5.08
C LEU A 339 -4.31 -20.49 4.81
N LYS A 340 -5.08 -20.92 3.82
CA LYS A 340 -5.25 -22.32 3.42
C LYS A 340 -5.18 -22.47 1.92
N GLY A 341 -4.50 -23.48 1.44
CA GLY A 341 -4.46 -23.80 0.01
C GLY A 341 -4.37 -25.29 -0.23
N THR A 342 -4.49 -25.67 -1.50
CA THR A 342 -4.23 -27.04 -1.93
C THR A 342 -3.16 -27.05 -3.01
N LEU A 343 -2.30 -28.05 -2.94
CA LEU A 343 -1.30 -28.31 -3.96
C LEU A 343 -1.61 -29.65 -4.63
N PRO A 344 -1.77 -29.68 -5.95
CA PRO A 344 -2.03 -30.93 -6.64
C PRO A 344 -0.75 -31.78 -6.61
N CYS A 345 -0.90 -33.06 -6.30
CA CYS A 345 0.23 -33.95 -6.02
C CYS A 345 1.11 -34.22 -7.24
N ASP A 346 0.59 -34.03 -8.45
CA ASP A 346 1.38 -34.08 -9.69
C ASP A 346 2.43 -32.95 -9.73
N ALA A 347 2.08 -31.75 -9.27
CA ALA A 347 2.99 -30.62 -9.20
C ALA A 347 4.08 -30.83 -8.12
N LEU A 348 3.73 -31.49 -7.02
CA LEU A 348 4.69 -31.91 -5.98
C LEU A 348 5.64 -33.01 -6.47
N ALA A 349 5.11 -34.03 -7.15
CA ALA A 349 5.91 -35.11 -7.70
C ALA A 349 6.92 -34.60 -8.72
N GLY A 350 6.53 -33.63 -9.56
CA GLY A 350 7.44 -32.96 -10.50
C GLY A 350 8.60 -32.27 -9.80
N ALA A 351 8.31 -31.49 -8.75
CA ALA A 351 9.29 -30.75 -7.95
C ALA A 351 10.25 -31.68 -7.20
N ALA A 352 9.73 -32.72 -6.53
CA ALA A 352 10.54 -33.69 -5.79
C ALA A 352 11.46 -34.52 -6.71
N VAL A 353 10.98 -34.87 -7.90
CA VAL A 353 11.80 -35.55 -8.93
C VAL A 353 12.90 -34.63 -9.45
N GLU A 354 12.63 -33.34 -9.65
CA GLU A 354 13.66 -32.38 -10.06
C GLU A 354 14.70 -32.12 -8.96
N SER A 355 14.28 -31.92 -7.70
CA SER A 355 15.19 -31.58 -6.60
C SER A 355 16.00 -32.76 -6.09
N ARG A 356 15.41 -33.95 -5.98
CA ARG A 356 16.10 -35.14 -5.45
C ARG A 356 16.60 -36.11 -6.51
N LEU A 357 15.87 -36.28 -7.61
CA LEU A 357 16.29 -37.18 -8.69
C LEU A 357 17.06 -36.47 -9.80
N GLY A 358 17.04 -35.14 -9.93
CA GLY A 358 17.81 -34.42 -10.97
C GLY A 358 19.32 -34.71 -10.95
N GLN A 359 19.92 -34.91 -9.77
CA GLN A 359 21.34 -35.28 -9.64
C GLN A 359 21.61 -36.79 -9.84
N LEU A 360 20.66 -37.66 -9.47
CA LEU A 360 20.84 -39.11 -9.50
C LEU A 360 20.36 -39.75 -10.83
N LEU A 361 19.25 -39.29 -11.39
CA LEU A 361 18.68 -39.75 -12.66
C LEU A 361 19.15 -38.99 -13.89
N GLY A 362 19.82 -37.84 -13.73
CA GLY A 362 20.56 -37.19 -14.82
C GLY A 362 21.58 -38.14 -15.50
N ARG A 363 21.89 -39.28 -14.87
CA ARG A 363 22.73 -40.35 -15.41
C ARG A 363 21.99 -41.62 -15.87
N ALA A 364 20.71 -41.85 -15.54
CA ALA A 364 20.09 -43.18 -15.69
C ALA A 364 18.67 -43.24 -16.30
N SER A 365 17.86 -42.18 -16.31
CA SER A 365 16.56 -42.25 -16.99
C SER A 365 16.10 -40.90 -17.53
N GLY A 366 16.00 -40.82 -18.86
CA GLY A 366 15.58 -39.63 -19.59
C GLY A 366 14.09 -39.28 -19.40
N LYS A 367 13.61 -38.34 -20.24
CA LYS A 367 12.26 -37.73 -20.27
C LYS A 367 11.06 -38.67 -20.02
N GLN A 368 11.21 -39.98 -20.22
CA GLN A 368 10.19 -40.99 -19.92
C GLN A 368 9.94 -41.19 -18.41
N GLY A 369 10.96 -41.30 -17.56
CA GLY A 369 10.76 -41.55 -16.12
C GLY A 369 9.99 -40.42 -15.42
N LYS A 370 10.23 -39.17 -15.84
CA LYS A 370 9.50 -37.99 -15.36
C LYS A 370 8.02 -38.01 -15.74
N ARG A 371 7.69 -38.44 -16.96
CA ARG A 371 6.29 -38.59 -17.40
C ARG A 371 5.57 -39.70 -16.63
N THR A 372 6.27 -40.78 -16.32
CA THR A 372 5.71 -41.92 -15.59
C THR A 372 5.37 -41.55 -14.15
N ALA A 373 6.29 -40.91 -13.42
CA ALA A 373 6.05 -40.50 -12.03
C ALA A 373 4.86 -39.52 -11.92
N LEU A 374 4.74 -38.59 -12.87
CA LEU A 374 3.63 -37.63 -12.91
C LEU A 374 2.28 -38.27 -13.23
N ALA A 375 2.24 -39.37 -14.01
CA ALA A 375 1.00 -40.05 -14.40
C ALA A 375 0.41 -40.94 -13.30
N VAL A 376 1.22 -41.30 -12.30
CA VAL A 376 0.86 -42.26 -11.24
C VAL A 376 0.40 -41.55 -9.97
N VAL A 377 0.86 -40.33 -9.70
CA VAL A 377 0.47 -39.62 -8.47
C VAL A 377 -0.81 -38.81 -8.71
N ARG A 378 -1.83 -39.02 -7.88
CA ARG A 378 -3.07 -38.22 -7.86
C ARG A 378 -3.42 -37.80 -6.44
N GLY A 379 -4.17 -36.71 -6.32
CA GLY A 379 -4.63 -36.18 -5.05
C GLY A 379 -4.19 -34.74 -4.85
N GLU A 380 -4.50 -34.22 -3.67
CA GLU A 380 -4.18 -32.86 -3.26
C GLU A 380 -3.62 -32.88 -1.85
N VAL A 381 -2.64 -32.01 -1.60
CA VAL A 381 -2.08 -31.76 -0.27
C VAL A 381 -2.67 -30.46 0.23
N SER A 382 -3.35 -30.49 1.37
CA SER A 382 -3.80 -29.26 2.02
C SER A 382 -2.64 -28.60 2.74
N VAL A 383 -2.48 -27.30 2.58
CA VAL A 383 -1.45 -26.49 3.25
C VAL A 383 -2.16 -25.41 4.05
N ASP A 384 -1.95 -25.40 5.36
CA ASP A 384 -2.41 -24.34 6.25
C ASP A 384 -1.21 -23.53 6.75
N VAL A 385 -1.30 -22.21 6.68
CA VAL A 385 -0.28 -21.26 7.14
C VAL A 385 -0.92 -20.25 8.09
N GLY A 386 -0.53 -20.28 9.36
CA GLY A 386 -0.90 -19.29 10.36
C GLY A 386 0.23 -18.29 10.58
N ILE A 387 -0.09 -17.00 10.49
CA ILE A 387 0.87 -15.89 10.66
C ILE A 387 0.45 -15.07 11.88
N GLN A 388 1.40 -14.81 12.77
CA GLN A 388 1.24 -13.85 13.86
C GLN A 388 2.45 -12.91 13.87
N ALA A 389 2.23 -11.60 13.78
CA ALA A 389 3.32 -10.62 13.75
C ALA A 389 2.96 -9.36 14.55
N SER A 390 3.97 -8.64 15.03
CA SER A 390 3.84 -7.29 15.59
C SER A 390 4.62 -6.33 14.70
N ALA A 391 4.10 -5.13 14.47
CA ALA A 391 4.75 -4.11 13.65
C ALA A 391 6.08 -3.63 14.28
N GLN A 392 6.18 -3.64 15.60
CA GLN A 392 7.43 -3.33 16.31
C GLN A 392 8.43 -4.49 16.28
N ASP A 393 7.98 -5.72 16.08
CA ASP A 393 8.82 -6.93 16.10
C ASP A 393 8.56 -7.85 14.90
N LEU A 394 8.68 -7.28 13.70
CA LEU A 394 8.49 -8.03 12.45
C LEU A 394 9.54 -9.15 12.26
N ALA A 395 10.73 -9.00 12.86
CA ALA A 395 11.80 -9.98 12.76
C ALA A 395 11.46 -11.30 13.46
N ASN A 396 10.66 -11.26 14.52
CA ASN A 396 10.22 -12.45 15.28
C ASN A 396 8.79 -12.87 14.95
N ALA A 397 8.30 -12.55 13.75
CA ALA A 397 6.99 -13.02 13.29
C ALA A 397 6.88 -14.55 13.40
N LYS A 398 5.83 -15.02 14.07
CA LYS A 398 5.57 -16.45 14.25
C LYS A 398 4.83 -16.99 13.05
N LEU A 399 5.43 -17.99 12.43
CA LEU A 399 4.82 -18.74 11.35
C LEU A 399 4.54 -20.16 11.81
N THR A 400 3.29 -20.60 11.62
CA THR A 400 2.88 -21.99 11.85
C THR A 400 2.45 -22.58 10.51
N GLN A 401 3.02 -23.71 10.14
CA GLN A 401 2.71 -24.40 8.89
C GLN A 401 2.19 -25.80 9.22
N LYS A 402 1.09 -26.21 8.59
CA LYS A 402 0.58 -27.58 8.67
C LYS A 402 0.34 -28.11 7.27
N ILE A 403 0.74 -29.34 7.05
CA ILE A 403 0.55 -30.05 5.78
C ILE A 403 -0.38 -31.24 6.06
N GLY A 404 -1.46 -31.34 5.29
CA GLY A 404 -2.33 -32.51 5.28
C GLY A 404 -1.85 -33.54 4.27
N VAL A 405 -1.95 -34.81 4.60
CA VAL A 405 -1.55 -35.90 3.71
C VAL A 405 -2.74 -36.25 2.81
N GLY A 406 -2.61 -36.05 1.49
CA GLY A 406 -3.66 -36.40 0.53
C GLY A 406 -3.17 -36.90 -0.83
N CYS A 407 -1.87 -37.19 -0.97
CA CYS A 407 -1.35 -37.85 -2.17
C CYS A 407 -1.54 -39.36 -2.10
N GLY A 408 -2.15 -39.91 -3.15
CA GLY A 408 -2.30 -41.34 -3.37
C GLY A 408 -1.72 -41.78 -4.72
N LEU A 409 -1.46 -43.08 -4.85
CA LEU A 409 -1.13 -43.66 -6.14
C LEU A 409 -2.42 -43.94 -6.91
N ARG A 410 -2.50 -43.46 -8.15
CA ARG A 410 -3.53 -43.86 -9.10
C ARG A 410 -3.31 -45.34 -9.43
N PRO A 411 -4.33 -46.21 -9.28
CA PRO A 411 -4.24 -47.57 -9.78
C PRO A 411 -4.05 -47.50 -11.30
N LEU A 412 -2.89 -47.97 -11.76
CA LEU A 412 -2.59 -48.10 -13.18
C LEU A 412 -3.39 -49.28 -13.74
N SER A 413 -4.06 -49.09 -14.87
CA SER A 413 -4.61 -50.21 -15.62
C SER A 413 -3.47 -51.09 -16.15
N LEU A 414 -3.74 -52.38 -16.36
CA LEU A 414 -2.75 -53.32 -16.90
C LEU A 414 -2.14 -52.82 -18.23
N ASN A 415 -2.97 -52.19 -19.08
CA ASN A 415 -2.53 -51.61 -20.35
C ASN A 415 -1.58 -50.42 -20.15
N GLU A 416 -1.77 -49.61 -19.10
CA GLU A 416 -0.87 -48.50 -18.76
C GLU A 416 0.42 -49.01 -18.13
N LEU A 417 0.37 -50.06 -17.30
CA LEU A 417 1.56 -50.74 -16.77
C LEU A 417 2.43 -51.33 -17.89
N ILE A 418 1.80 -51.97 -18.88
CA ILE A 418 2.48 -52.51 -20.06
C ILE A 418 3.07 -51.38 -20.92
N ALA A 419 2.36 -50.26 -21.07
CA ALA A 419 2.86 -49.10 -21.81
C ALA A 419 4.03 -48.37 -21.12
N LEU A 420 4.14 -48.47 -19.79
CA LEU A 420 5.18 -47.81 -18.99
C LEU A 420 6.50 -48.59 -18.92
N THR A 421 6.49 -49.86 -19.33
CA THR A 421 7.66 -50.74 -19.31
C THR A 421 7.58 -51.66 -20.54
N PRO A 422 8.25 -51.32 -21.65
CA PRO A 422 8.15 -52.10 -22.89
C PRO A 422 8.83 -53.47 -22.81
N ASN A 423 9.47 -53.83 -21.69
CA ASN A 423 10.21 -55.07 -21.57
C ASN A 423 10.05 -55.71 -20.18
N GLU A 424 9.45 -56.89 -20.12
CA GLU A 424 9.20 -57.67 -18.89
C GLU A 424 10.50 -57.97 -18.10
N LYS A 425 11.65 -58.04 -18.81
CA LYS A 425 12.98 -58.20 -18.21
C LYS A 425 13.42 -57.00 -17.36
N GLU A 426 13.07 -55.78 -17.75
CA GLU A 426 13.43 -54.56 -17.00
C GLU A 426 12.57 -54.42 -15.74
N LEU A 427 11.29 -54.82 -15.80
CA LEU A 427 10.40 -54.87 -14.63
C LEU A 427 10.92 -55.81 -13.54
N ARG A 428 11.41 -56.99 -13.90
CA ARG A 428 12.03 -57.93 -12.94
C ARG A 428 13.32 -57.34 -12.35
N ALA A 429 14.15 -56.71 -13.17
CA ALA A 429 15.39 -56.07 -12.70
C ALA A 429 15.11 -54.91 -11.73
N ILE A 430 14.11 -54.06 -11.99
CA ILE A 430 13.69 -52.98 -11.10
C ILE A 430 13.08 -53.54 -9.80
N GLY A 431 12.25 -54.57 -9.90
CA GLY A 431 11.68 -55.26 -8.73
C GLY A 431 12.75 -55.85 -7.81
N ASP A 432 13.76 -56.50 -8.39
CA ASP A 432 14.90 -57.07 -7.67
C ASP A 432 15.78 -55.98 -7.03
N GLU A 433 15.99 -54.85 -7.71
CA GLU A 433 16.81 -53.74 -7.19
C GLU A 433 16.07 -52.95 -6.08
N VAL A 434 14.77 -52.72 -6.24
CA VAL A 434 13.92 -52.09 -5.22
C VAL A 434 13.80 -53.00 -4.01
N GLY A 435 13.58 -54.30 -4.20
CA GLY A 435 13.54 -55.29 -3.12
C GLY A 435 14.82 -55.27 -2.28
N LYS A 436 15.99 -55.30 -2.93
CA LYS A 436 17.29 -55.22 -2.25
C LYS A 436 17.50 -53.92 -1.48
N LYS A 437 17.04 -52.78 -2.01
CA LYS A 437 17.19 -51.48 -1.33
C LYS A 437 16.21 -51.31 -0.18
N VAL A 438 14.98 -51.79 -0.31
CA VAL A 438 13.99 -51.80 0.79
C VAL A 438 14.46 -52.70 1.93
N GLU A 439 15.07 -53.84 1.60
CA GLU A 439 15.69 -54.73 2.59
C GLU A 439 16.90 -54.10 3.28
N ALA A 440 17.72 -53.34 2.55
CA ALA A 440 18.84 -52.58 3.11
C ALA A 440 18.38 -51.45 4.05
N ILE A 441 17.36 -50.68 3.63
CA ILE A 441 16.75 -49.62 4.47
C ILE A 441 16.06 -50.24 5.69
N GLY A 442 15.41 -51.39 5.54
CA GLY A 442 14.82 -52.14 6.65
C GLY A 442 15.86 -52.58 7.67
N LYS A 443 17.03 -53.05 7.22
CA LYS A 443 18.16 -53.38 8.10
C LYS A 443 18.72 -52.17 8.83
N ASP A 444 18.92 -51.05 8.13
CA ASP A 444 19.45 -49.81 8.74
C ASP A 444 18.47 -49.18 9.75
N LEU A 445 17.16 -49.41 9.58
CA LEU A 445 16.11 -48.96 10.49
C LEU A 445 15.71 -49.99 11.56
N GLY A 446 16.41 -51.14 11.64
CA GLY A 446 16.14 -52.17 12.64
C GLY A 446 14.80 -52.90 12.48
N LEU A 447 14.21 -52.87 11.29
CA LEU A 447 12.97 -53.58 10.98
C LEU A 447 13.23 -55.07 10.75
N PRO A 448 12.33 -55.97 11.20
CA PRO A 448 12.47 -57.39 10.96
C PRO A 448 12.46 -57.69 9.45
N PRO A 449 13.25 -58.69 8.97
CA PRO A 449 13.30 -59.04 7.55
C PRO A 449 11.90 -59.44 7.06
N VAL A 450 11.52 -58.91 5.90
CA VAL A 450 10.22 -59.24 5.28
C VAL A 450 10.21 -60.73 4.94
N PRO A 451 9.23 -61.51 5.43
CA PRO A 451 9.18 -62.94 5.16
C PRO A 451 9.06 -63.20 3.66
N THR A 452 9.98 -64.01 3.12
CA THR A 452 10.11 -64.37 1.70
C THR A 452 8.93 -65.19 1.14
N SER A 453 7.87 -65.40 1.92
CA SER A 453 6.75 -66.29 1.62
C SER A 453 5.42 -65.59 1.33
N LEU A 454 5.41 -64.26 1.14
CA LEU A 454 4.24 -63.56 0.57
C LEU A 454 4.16 -63.83 -0.95
N THR A 455 3.79 -65.06 -1.28
CA THR A 455 3.28 -65.41 -2.61
C THR A 455 1.94 -64.71 -2.75
N ILE A 456 1.90 -63.53 -3.39
CA ILE A 456 0.64 -62.92 -3.81
C ILE A 456 0.05 -63.89 -4.85
N PRO A 457 -1.11 -64.51 -4.60
CA PRO A 457 -1.73 -65.37 -5.60
C PRO A 457 -2.09 -64.51 -6.80
N ILE A 458 -1.35 -64.67 -7.90
CA ILE A 458 -1.72 -64.13 -9.20
C ILE A 458 -2.94 -64.94 -9.65
N PRO A 459 -4.14 -64.34 -9.76
CA PRO A 459 -5.29 -65.06 -10.30
C PRO A 459 -4.97 -65.49 -11.75
N PRO A 460 -5.36 -66.71 -12.18
CA PRO A 460 -5.12 -67.16 -13.53
C PRO A 460 -5.76 -66.20 -14.54
N LEU A 461 -4.98 -65.79 -15.54
CA LEU A 461 -5.43 -64.95 -16.64
C LEU A 461 -6.70 -65.54 -17.26
N PRO A 462 -7.78 -64.76 -17.48
CA PRO A 462 -8.92 -65.22 -18.24
C PRO A 462 -8.44 -65.57 -19.65
N GLN A 463 -8.66 -66.82 -20.06
CA GLN A 463 -8.39 -67.27 -21.42
C GLN A 463 -9.27 -66.46 -22.38
N LEU A 464 -8.64 -65.56 -23.15
CA LEU A 464 -9.29 -64.87 -24.25
C LEU A 464 -9.62 -65.90 -25.34
N THR A 465 -10.88 -66.30 -25.42
CA THR A 465 -11.43 -67.00 -26.58
C THR A 465 -11.41 -66.04 -27.78
N LEU A 466 -10.56 -66.31 -28.75
CA LEU A 466 -10.57 -65.61 -30.02
C LEU A 466 -11.93 -65.82 -30.71
N PRO A 467 -12.59 -64.76 -31.20
CA PRO A 467 -13.79 -64.92 -32.01
C PRO A 467 -13.46 -65.67 -33.31
N PRO A 468 -14.37 -66.54 -33.79
CA PRO A 468 -14.15 -67.29 -35.02
C PRO A 468 -14.02 -66.35 -36.23
N PRO A 469 -13.22 -66.74 -37.24
CA PRO A 469 -13.00 -65.91 -38.41
C PRO A 469 -14.32 -65.61 -39.14
N PRO A 470 -14.48 -64.38 -39.68
CA PRO A 470 -15.69 -63.99 -40.39
C PRO A 470 -15.89 -64.86 -41.62
N LYS A 471 -17.11 -65.41 -41.75
CA LYS A 471 -17.54 -66.13 -42.95
C LYS A 471 -17.46 -65.19 -44.15
N GLN A 472 -16.70 -65.61 -45.16
CA GLN A 472 -16.67 -65.04 -46.50
C GLN A 472 -18.11 -64.97 -47.01
N LYS A 473 -18.65 -63.75 -47.14
CA LYS A 473 -19.97 -63.51 -47.74
C LYS A 473 -19.75 -63.05 -49.17
N ASP A 474 -20.47 -63.72 -50.05
CA ASP A 474 -20.38 -63.65 -51.51
C ASP A 474 -20.44 -62.24 -52.08
N LEU A 475 -19.64 -62.05 -53.13
CA LEU A 475 -19.78 -60.96 -54.09
C LEU A 475 -21.21 -60.98 -54.67
N ALA A 476 -21.90 -59.85 -54.58
CA ALA A 476 -23.00 -59.52 -55.49
C ALA A 476 -22.76 -58.13 -56.10
N ALA A 477 -22.84 -58.11 -57.43
CA ALA A 477 -22.55 -57.01 -58.34
C ALA A 477 -23.53 -55.82 -58.21
N PRO A 478 -23.18 -54.64 -58.76
CA PRO A 478 -23.99 -53.43 -58.64
C PRO A 478 -25.09 -53.39 -59.71
N ALA A 479 -26.29 -52.96 -59.34
CA ALA A 479 -27.38 -52.67 -60.27
C ALA A 479 -27.85 -51.22 -60.12
N SER A 480 -27.35 -50.38 -61.03
CA SER A 480 -28.08 -49.45 -61.90
C SER A 480 -29.47 -48.92 -61.47
N SER A 481 -29.54 -47.58 -61.44
CA SER A 481 -30.69 -46.70 -61.69
C SER A 481 -31.84 -47.26 -62.55
N ARG A 482 -33.07 -47.24 -62.03
CA ARG A 482 -34.15 -46.28 -62.34
C ARG A 482 -35.37 -46.52 -61.46
#